data_AF-A0A6P5QX09-F1
#
_entry.id   AF-A0A6P5QX09-F1
#
_cell.length_a   1.000
_cell.length_b   1.000
_cell.length_c   1.000
_cell.angle_alpha   90.00
_cell.angle_beta   90.00
_cell.angle_gamma   90.00
#
_symmetry.space_group_name_H-M   'P 1'
#
loop_
_entity.id
_entity.type
_entity.pdbx_description
1 polymer ?
#
loop_
_entity_poly.entity_id
_entity_poly.type
_entity_poly.pdbx_seq_one_letter_code
_entity_poly.pdbx_strand_id
1 'polypeptide(L)'
;MQLSLTQPSSWILLLLLVTSLLLWKNVASVPMCAMRNARCFMFFEDTFELAGSLSHNISIEVSELFTEFYEALLKSGDMILDAWESPLDDLVSELSAIKNVPDIIISKATDIKKKIDAVQKGVNSLMSTMLQNGDEEKKNLAWSRLPLLQSDNEDARIRSSYGMISCLDNDFKKVDIYLNVLKCYMLKIDNC
;
A
#
# COMPACT_ATOMS: atom_id res chain seq x y z
N MET A 1 56.51 -21.91 37.91
CA MET A 1 55.30 -22.55 38.48
C MET A 1 54.85 -23.63 37.51
N GLN A 2 55.15 -24.89 37.80
CA GLN A 2 54.59 -26.03 37.06
C GLN A 2 53.31 -26.48 37.78
N LEU A 3 52.17 -26.46 37.09
CA LEU A 3 50.94 -27.09 37.55
C LEU A 3 51.05 -28.59 37.27
N SER A 4 51.17 -29.40 38.33
CA SER A 4 51.08 -30.85 38.24
C SER A 4 49.62 -31.26 38.09
N LEU A 5 49.29 -31.96 37.00
CA LEU A 5 48.01 -32.64 36.87
C LEU A 5 47.96 -33.79 37.88
N THR A 6 47.16 -33.64 38.94
CA THR A 6 46.82 -34.74 39.82
C THR A 6 45.89 -35.69 39.09
N GLN A 7 46.31 -36.95 38.95
CA GLN A 7 45.50 -38.02 38.40
C GLN A 7 44.24 -38.17 39.27
N PRO A 8 43.03 -38.00 38.72
CA PRO A 8 41.81 -38.11 39.51
C PRO A 8 41.71 -39.54 40.06
N SER A 9 41.40 -39.65 41.35
CA SER A 9 41.25 -40.96 41.99
C SER A 9 40.14 -41.75 41.30
N SER A 10 40.33 -43.06 41.17
CA SER A 10 39.38 -43.99 40.51
C SER A 10 37.94 -43.83 41.04
N TRP A 11 37.80 -43.46 42.31
CA TRP A 11 36.53 -43.18 42.98
C TRP A 11 35.81 -41.95 42.44
N ILE A 12 36.54 -40.87 42.12
CA ILE A 12 35.96 -39.64 41.55
C ILE A 12 35.48 -39.90 40.11
N LEU A 13 36.25 -40.69 39.33
CA LEU A 13 35.84 -41.11 37.99
C LEU A 13 34.59 -42.00 38.02
N LEU A 14 34.51 -42.94 38.97
CA LEU A 14 33.31 -43.77 39.17
C LEU A 14 32.11 -42.94 39.61
N LEU A 15 32.28 -41.97 40.50
CA LEU A 15 31.21 -41.04 40.91
C LEU A 15 30.72 -40.16 39.76
N LEU A 16 31.63 -39.70 38.89
CA LEU A 16 31.28 -38.96 37.66
C LEU A 16 30.54 -39.84 36.64
N LEU A 17 30.95 -41.10 36.48
CA LEU A 17 30.27 -42.08 35.63
C LEU A 17 28.87 -42.42 36.16
N VAL A 18 28.74 -42.63 37.46
CA VAL A 18 27.45 -42.93 38.10
C VAL A 18 26.52 -41.72 38.06
N THR A 19 27.03 -40.50 38.27
CA THR A 19 26.20 -39.28 38.17
C THR A 19 25.77 -39.00 36.72
N SER A 20 26.63 -39.21 35.72
CA SER A 20 26.24 -39.11 34.31
C SER A 20 25.25 -40.19 33.86
N LEU A 21 25.39 -41.42 34.35
CA LEU A 21 24.40 -42.50 34.13
C LEU A 21 23.06 -42.21 34.82
N LEU A 22 23.07 -41.63 36.02
CA LEU A 22 21.86 -41.24 36.75
C LEU A 22 21.18 -40.02 36.13
N LEU A 23 21.95 -39.06 35.59
CA LEU A 23 21.45 -37.92 34.82
C LEU A 23 20.72 -38.37 33.56
N TRP A 24 21.19 -39.42 32.88
CA TRP A 24 20.52 -39.99 31.71
C TRP A 24 19.31 -40.88 32.03
N LYS A 25 19.19 -41.40 33.25
CA LYS A 25 18.07 -42.28 33.64
C LYS A 25 16.71 -41.59 33.59
N ASN A 26 16.69 -40.25 33.64
CA ASN A 26 15.47 -39.43 33.63
C ASN A 26 15.41 -38.43 32.45
N VAL A 27 16.35 -38.49 31.50
CA VAL A 27 16.27 -37.72 30.25
C VAL A 27 15.73 -38.66 29.19
N ALA A 28 14.42 -38.90 29.21
CA ALA A 28 13.75 -39.36 28.01
C ALA A 28 13.82 -38.19 27.02
N SER A 29 14.66 -38.30 25.99
CA SER A 29 14.48 -37.45 24.82
C SER A 29 13.09 -37.77 24.28
N VAL A 30 12.13 -36.85 24.42
CA VAL A 30 10.90 -36.92 23.65
C VAL A 30 11.36 -37.00 22.20
N PRO A 31 11.11 -38.12 21.50
CA PRO A 31 11.64 -38.24 20.15
C PRO A 31 10.90 -37.20 19.31
N MET A 32 11.66 -36.28 18.69
CA MET A 32 11.15 -35.28 17.73
C MET A 32 10.53 -35.94 16.47
N CYS A 33 10.53 -37.27 16.39
CA CYS A 33 10.14 -38.04 15.24
C CYS A 33 9.56 -39.41 15.62
N ALA A 34 8.66 -39.92 14.78
CA ALA A 34 8.21 -41.31 14.83
C ALA A 34 9.22 -42.20 14.10
N MET A 35 9.60 -43.32 14.72
CA MET A 35 10.48 -44.33 14.10
C MET A 35 9.65 -45.28 13.22
N ARG A 36 9.94 -45.33 11.91
CA ARG A 36 9.34 -46.28 10.97
C ARG A 36 10.43 -46.89 10.09
N ASN A 37 10.51 -48.22 10.01
CA ASN A 37 11.54 -48.95 9.24
C ASN A 37 12.98 -48.47 9.53
N ALA A 38 13.33 -48.27 10.81
CA ALA A 38 14.62 -47.76 11.26
C ALA A 38 15.02 -46.37 10.71
N ARG A 39 14.05 -45.59 10.19
CA ARG A 39 14.21 -44.17 9.85
C ARG A 39 13.40 -43.30 10.80
N CYS A 40 14.02 -42.20 11.22
CA CYS A 40 13.38 -41.13 11.98
C CYS A 40 12.57 -40.28 11.01
N PHE A 41 11.25 -40.34 11.10
CA PHE A 41 10.33 -39.48 10.35
C PHE A 41 9.83 -38.39 11.29
N MET A 42 10.16 -37.13 11.01
CA MET A 42 9.53 -36.01 11.73
C MET A 42 8.00 -36.21 11.71
N PHE A 43 7.32 -35.71 12.73
CA PHE A 43 5.86 -35.69 12.71
C PHE A 43 5.44 -34.81 11.52
N PHE A 44 5.13 -35.44 10.38
CA PHE A 44 4.70 -34.75 9.18
C PHE A 44 3.50 -33.86 9.49
N GLU A 45 2.63 -34.33 10.39
CA GLU A 45 1.50 -33.59 10.94
C GLU A 45 1.93 -32.26 11.58
N ASP A 46 2.87 -32.23 12.53
CA ASP A 46 3.36 -30.96 13.11
C ASP A 46 3.95 -30.00 12.06
N THR A 47 4.63 -30.55 11.05
CA THR A 47 5.19 -29.76 9.95
C THR A 47 4.10 -29.19 9.04
N PHE A 48 3.08 -29.98 8.72
CA PHE A 48 1.92 -29.56 7.94
C PHE A 48 1.07 -28.54 8.69
N GLU A 49 0.85 -28.74 9.99
CA GLU A 49 0.15 -27.79 10.87
C GLU A 49 0.90 -26.46 10.95
N LEU A 50 2.23 -26.49 11.14
CA LEU A 50 3.05 -25.29 11.13
C LEU A 50 2.99 -24.59 9.76
N ALA A 51 3.15 -25.33 8.66
CA ALA A 51 3.09 -24.77 7.32
C ALA A 51 1.71 -24.17 7.00
N GLY A 52 0.63 -24.85 7.40
CA GLY A 52 -0.75 -24.39 7.23
C GLY A 52 -1.02 -23.12 8.04
N SER A 53 -0.60 -23.10 9.31
CA SER A 53 -0.71 -21.92 10.19
C SER A 53 0.04 -20.72 9.63
N LEU A 54 1.30 -20.89 9.22
CA LEU A 54 2.08 -19.82 8.59
C LEU A 54 1.43 -19.33 7.29
N SER A 55 0.97 -20.25 6.44
CA SER A 55 0.28 -19.90 5.19
C SER A 55 -0.99 -19.10 5.45
N HIS A 56 -1.76 -19.44 6.49
CA HIS A 56 -2.96 -18.72 6.86
C HIS A 56 -2.64 -17.31 7.35
N ASN A 57 -1.64 -17.18 8.23
CA ASN A 57 -1.19 -15.87 8.73
C ASN A 57 -0.71 -14.97 7.59
N ILE A 58 0.11 -15.50 6.68
CA ILE A 58 0.55 -14.77 5.48
C ILE A 58 -0.65 -14.32 4.65
N SER A 59 -1.66 -15.17 4.47
CA SER A 59 -2.86 -14.81 3.72
C SER A 59 -3.65 -13.66 4.38
N ILE A 60 -3.68 -13.59 5.71
CA ILE A 60 -4.28 -12.48 6.46
C ILE A 60 -3.46 -11.20 6.26
N GLU A 61 -2.16 -11.26 6.50
CA GLU A 61 -1.26 -10.09 6.36
C GLU A 61 -1.30 -9.52 4.93
N VAL A 62 -1.32 -10.37 3.92
CA VAL A 62 -1.47 -9.94 2.52
C VAL A 62 -2.81 -9.25 2.28
N SER A 63 -3.90 -9.74 2.87
CA SER A 63 -5.23 -9.14 2.73
C SER A 63 -5.31 -7.75 3.40
N GLU A 64 -4.67 -7.59 4.55
CA GLU A 64 -4.55 -6.30 5.25
C GLU A 64 -3.71 -5.31 4.43
N LEU A 65 -2.55 -5.74 3.93
CA LEU A 65 -1.70 -4.93 3.05
C LEU A 65 -2.45 -4.45 1.80
N PHE A 66 -3.24 -5.32 1.18
CA PHE A 66 -4.09 -4.93 0.06
C PHE A 66 -5.09 -3.85 0.46
N THR A 67 -5.75 -4.01 1.60
CA THR A 67 -6.72 -3.02 2.11
C THR A 67 -6.05 -1.64 2.27
N GLU A 68 -4.91 -1.57 2.96
CA GLU A 68 -4.16 -0.32 3.14
C GLU A 68 -3.73 0.31 1.80
N PHE A 69 -3.28 -0.52 0.85
CA PHE A 69 -2.90 -0.05 -0.48
C PHE A 69 -4.08 0.56 -1.23
N TYR A 70 -5.25 -0.08 -1.20
CA TYR A 70 -6.46 0.45 -1.84
C TYR A 70 -6.94 1.75 -1.17
N GLU A 71 -6.90 1.85 0.15
CA GLU A 71 -7.20 3.10 0.85
C GLU A 71 -6.27 4.24 0.40
N ALA A 72 -4.97 3.96 0.27
CA ALA A 72 -4.00 4.95 -0.21
C ALA A 72 -4.28 5.40 -1.65
N LEU A 73 -4.69 4.49 -2.55
CA LEU A 73 -5.10 4.84 -3.91
C LEU A 73 -6.34 5.73 -3.93
N LEU A 74 -7.34 5.41 -3.10
CA LEU A 74 -8.58 6.17 -3.04
C LEU A 74 -8.33 7.60 -2.53
N LYS A 75 -7.55 7.74 -1.45
CA LYS A 75 -7.11 9.05 -0.92
C LYS A 75 -6.28 9.83 -1.94
N SER A 76 -5.38 9.15 -2.65
CA SER A 76 -4.57 9.80 -3.69
C SER A 76 -5.43 10.32 -4.84
N GLY A 77 -6.46 9.56 -5.24
CA GLY A 77 -7.44 9.99 -6.24
C GLY A 77 -8.22 11.24 -5.79
N ASP A 78 -8.66 11.25 -4.53
CA ASP A 78 -9.36 12.38 -3.93
C ASP A 78 -8.52 13.65 -3.91
N MET A 79 -7.28 13.54 -3.42
CA MET A 79 -6.32 14.65 -3.39
C MET A 79 -6.07 15.26 -4.76
N ILE A 80 -6.00 14.43 -5.81
CA ILE A 80 -5.85 14.91 -7.19
C ILE A 80 -7.12 15.66 -7.62
N LEU A 81 -8.30 15.10 -7.39
CA LEU A 81 -9.57 15.71 -7.78
C LEU A 81 -9.76 17.07 -7.10
N ASP A 82 -9.48 17.14 -5.81
CA ASP A 82 -9.52 18.39 -5.02
C ASP A 82 -8.51 19.42 -5.52
N ALA A 83 -7.28 19.01 -5.82
CA ALA A 83 -6.24 19.92 -6.29
C ALA A 83 -6.59 20.57 -7.64
N TRP A 84 -7.49 19.97 -8.42
CA TRP A 84 -7.93 20.48 -9.72
C TRP A 84 -9.22 21.32 -9.67
N GLU A 85 -9.90 21.39 -8.52
CA GLU A 85 -11.15 22.16 -8.36
C GLU A 85 -10.97 23.65 -8.74
N SER A 86 -10.13 24.37 -7.98
CA SER A 86 -9.85 25.80 -8.23
C SER A 86 -9.15 26.07 -9.56
N PRO A 87 -8.10 25.31 -9.95
CA PRO A 87 -7.45 25.57 -11.23
C PRO A 87 -8.40 25.42 -12.42
N LEU A 88 -9.29 24.42 -12.43
CA LEU A 88 -10.24 24.28 -13.53
C LEU A 88 -11.24 25.44 -13.61
N ASP A 89 -11.66 25.98 -12.47
CA ASP A 89 -12.47 27.19 -12.42
C ASP A 89 -11.75 28.37 -13.06
N ASP A 90 -10.50 28.60 -12.66
CA ASP A 90 -9.67 29.65 -13.22
C ASP A 90 -9.48 29.47 -14.73
N LEU A 91 -9.16 28.25 -15.18
CA LEU A 91 -8.97 27.97 -16.61
C LEU A 91 -10.23 28.24 -17.43
N VAL A 92 -11.40 27.80 -16.98
CA VAL A 92 -12.67 28.04 -17.69
C VAL A 92 -13.01 29.53 -17.71
N SER A 93 -12.80 30.23 -16.60
CA SER A 93 -13.03 31.68 -16.49
C SER A 93 -12.13 32.46 -17.46
N GLU A 94 -10.82 32.18 -17.45
CA GLU A 94 -9.85 32.86 -18.31
C GLU A 94 -10.09 32.58 -19.79
N LEU A 95 -10.38 31.32 -20.16
CA LEU A 95 -10.72 30.98 -21.54
C LEU A 95 -11.97 31.70 -22.05
N SER A 96 -12.94 31.96 -21.15
CA SER A 96 -14.17 32.69 -21.48
C SER A 96 -13.97 34.19 -21.62
N ALA A 97 -12.94 34.75 -20.97
CA ALA A 97 -12.62 36.18 -21.01
C ALA A 97 -11.76 36.58 -22.23
N ILE A 98 -10.98 35.65 -22.79
CA ILE A 98 -10.09 35.92 -23.92
C ILE A 98 -10.91 36.07 -25.22
N LYS A 99 -10.73 37.21 -25.90
CA LYS A 99 -11.29 37.42 -27.25
C LYS A 99 -10.64 36.46 -28.25
N ASN A 100 -11.45 35.90 -29.15
CA ASN A 100 -11.04 35.00 -30.23
C ASN A 100 -10.60 33.58 -29.81
N VAL A 101 -10.87 33.14 -28.58
CA VAL A 101 -10.82 31.70 -28.27
C VAL A 101 -12.02 31.02 -28.95
N PRO A 102 -11.80 29.93 -29.72
CA PRO A 102 -12.90 29.18 -30.31
C PRO A 102 -13.85 28.61 -29.23
N ASP A 103 -15.16 28.80 -29.42
CA ASP A 103 -16.21 28.33 -28.48
C ASP A 103 -16.09 26.84 -28.14
N ILE A 104 -15.61 26.03 -29.09
CA ILE A 104 -15.38 24.59 -28.92
C ILE A 104 -14.36 24.27 -27.82
N ILE A 105 -13.38 25.15 -27.59
CA ILE A 105 -12.37 24.98 -26.52
C ILE A 105 -13.01 25.26 -25.18
N ILE A 106 -13.76 26.37 -25.07
CA ILE A 106 -14.47 26.78 -23.86
C ILE A 106 -15.51 25.71 -23.46
N SER A 107 -16.28 25.20 -24.43
CA SER A 107 -17.30 24.18 -24.18
C SER A 107 -16.67 22.87 -23.69
N LYS A 108 -15.54 22.44 -24.28
CA LYS A 108 -14.80 21.26 -23.84
C LYS A 108 -14.25 21.40 -22.43
N ALA A 109 -13.62 22.54 -22.10
CA ALA A 109 -13.11 22.81 -20.76
C ALA A 109 -14.24 22.77 -19.71
N THR A 110 -15.38 23.38 -20.03
CA THR A 110 -16.59 23.37 -19.19
C THR A 110 -17.12 21.95 -18.98
N ASP A 111 -17.19 21.13 -20.04
CA ASP A 111 -17.66 19.75 -19.94
C ASP A 111 -16.71 18.85 -19.15
N ILE A 112 -15.39 19.06 -19.30
CA ILE A 112 -14.38 18.37 -18.50
C ILE A 112 -14.58 18.69 -17.03
N LYS A 113 -14.67 19.97 -16.66
CA LYS A 113 -14.93 20.38 -15.27
C LYS A 113 -16.16 19.67 -14.69
N LYS A 114 -17.30 19.70 -15.38
CA LYS A 114 -18.53 19.04 -14.91
C LYS A 114 -18.36 17.54 -14.68
N LYS A 115 -17.60 16.85 -15.54
CA LYS A 115 -17.32 15.42 -15.38
C LYS A 115 -16.41 15.16 -14.18
N ILE A 116 -15.44 16.03 -13.94
CA ILE A 116 -14.54 15.96 -12.78
C ILE A 116 -15.33 16.12 -11.48
N ASP A 117 -16.23 17.11 -11.42
CA ASP A 117 -17.14 17.29 -10.27
C ASP A 117 -18.00 16.03 -10.01
N ALA A 118 -18.44 15.36 -11.08
CA ALA A 118 -19.21 14.11 -10.96
C ALA A 118 -18.36 12.95 -10.45
N VAL A 119 -17.11 12.83 -10.91
CA VAL A 119 -16.15 11.82 -10.42
C VAL A 119 -15.83 12.06 -8.95
N GLN A 120 -15.56 13.30 -8.54
CA GLN A 120 -15.28 13.67 -7.16
C GLN A 120 -16.44 13.32 -6.22
N LYS A 121 -17.70 13.52 -6.64
CA LYS A 121 -18.87 13.05 -5.87
C LYS A 121 -18.89 11.53 -5.67
N GLY A 122 -18.57 10.77 -6.72
CA GLY A 122 -18.48 9.32 -6.64
C GLY A 122 -17.37 8.86 -5.70
N VAL A 123 -16.20 9.50 -5.79
CA VAL A 123 -15.03 9.24 -4.94
C VAL A 123 -15.33 9.56 -3.48
N ASN A 124 -15.92 10.72 -3.17
CA ASN A 124 -16.38 11.07 -1.82
C ASN A 124 -17.36 10.05 -1.23
N SER A 125 -18.27 9.52 -2.06
CA SER A 125 -19.17 8.45 -1.63
C SER A 125 -18.41 7.18 -1.24
N LEU A 126 -17.39 6.79 -2.03
CA LEU A 126 -16.52 5.64 -1.70
C LEU A 126 -15.73 5.91 -0.41
N MET A 127 -15.15 7.11 -0.28
CA MET A 127 -14.44 7.57 0.93
C MET A 127 -15.26 7.32 2.18
N SER A 128 -16.50 7.84 2.19
CA SER A 128 -17.41 7.73 3.34
C SER A 128 -17.82 6.29 3.66
N THR A 129 -17.82 5.41 2.65
CA THR A 129 -18.21 4.00 2.80
C THR A 129 -17.04 3.15 3.32
N MET A 130 -15.82 3.47 2.91
CA MET A 130 -14.63 2.62 3.12
C MET A 130 -13.75 3.07 4.26
N LEU A 131 -13.59 4.38 4.40
CA LEU A 131 -12.73 4.98 5.41
C LEU A 131 -13.63 5.42 6.57
N GLN A 132 -13.91 4.52 7.50
CA GLN A 132 -14.66 4.89 8.69
C GLN A 132 -13.84 5.82 9.58
N ASN A 133 -14.27 7.09 9.68
CA ASN A 133 -13.82 8.08 10.66
C ASN A 133 -12.30 8.30 10.78
N GLY A 134 -11.64 8.63 9.67
CA GLY A 134 -10.36 9.35 9.72
C GLY A 134 -10.62 10.83 9.45
N ASP A 135 -10.39 11.70 10.44
CA ASP A 135 -10.28 13.14 10.19
C ASP A 135 -9.11 13.37 9.24
N GLU A 136 -9.38 13.52 7.95
CA GLU A 136 -8.38 13.92 6.98
C GLU A 136 -8.32 15.45 6.96
N GLU A 137 -7.23 15.98 7.50
CA GLU A 137 -6.83 17.36 7.31
C GLU A 137 -6.66 17.59 5.81
N LYS A 138 -7.71 18.14 5.18
CA LYS A 138 -7.71 18.57 3.79
C LYS A 138 -6.67 19.67 3.63
N LYS A 139 -5.41 19.30 3.37
CA LYS A 139 -4.37 20.25 3.01
C LYS A 139 -4.71 20.75 1.62
N ASN A 140 -5.38 21.90 1.58
CA ASN A 140 -5.56 22.67 0.36
C ASN A 140 -4.19 22.91 -0.26
N LEU A 141 -3.86 22.15 -1.31
CA LEU A 141 -2.69 22.38 -2.12
C LEU A 141 -3.00 23.62 -2.97
N ALA A 142 -2.62 24.78 -2.45
CA ALA A 142 -2.84 26.05 -3.14
C ALA A 142 -2.11 26.05 -4.49
N TRP A 143 -2.86 26.15 -5.57
CA TRP A 143 -2.30 26.29 -6.90
C TRP A 143 -1.76 27.71 -7.09
N SER A 144 -0.44 27.85 -7.19
CA SER A 144 0.25 29.15 -7.17
C SER A 144 0.42 29.81 -8.55
N ARG A 145 -0.16 29.24 -9.62
CA ARG A 145 0.09 29.68 -11.01
C ARG A 145 -1.01 30.55 -11.64
N LEU A 146 -2.01 30.97 -10.88
CA LEU A 146 -3.05 31.89 -11.36
C LEU A 146 -2.47 33.18 -12.00
N PRO A 147 -1.42 33.82 -11.45
CA PRO A 147 -0.83 35.01 -12.08
C PRO A 147 -0.24 34.77 -13.48
N LEU A 148 0.15 33.54 -13.82
CA LEU A 148 0.69 33.19 -15.13
C LEU A 148 -0.41 32.96 -16.17
N LEU A 149 -1.61 32.54 -15.75
CA LEU A 149 -2.78 32.47 -16.62
C LEU A 149 -3.25 33.87 -17.02
N GLN A 150 -3.18 34.82 -16.09
CA GLN A 150 -3.62 36.21 -16.28
C GLN A 150 -2.55 37.13 -16.89
N SER A 151 -1.49 36.57 -17.48
CA SER A 151 -0.40 37.37 -18.03
C SER A 151 -0.86 38.19 -19.24
N ASP A 152 -0.45 39.46 -19.28
CA ASP A 152 -0.60 40.33 -20.46
C ASP A 152 0.19 39.83 -21.67
N ASN A 153 1.21 38.99 -21.44
CA ASN A 153 1.99 38.36 -22.50
C ASN A 153 1.24 37.13 -23.04
N GLU A 154 0.79 37.22 -24.29
CA GLU A 154 0.03 36.17 -24.96
C GLU A 154 0.77 34.83 -25.02
N ASP A 155 2.07 34.82 -25.35
CA ASP A 155 2.86 33.59 -25.37
C ASP A 155 3.00 32.96 -23.99
N ALA A 156 3.15 33.77 -22.94
CA ALA A 156 3.22 33.30 -21.56
C ALA A 156 1.89 32.66 -21.14
N ARG A 157 0.77 33.29 -21.50
CA ARG A 157 -0.58 32.78 -21.26
C ARG A 157 -0.82 31.46 -21.99
N ILE A 158 -0.49 31.37 -23.28
CA ILE A 158 -0.60 30.13 -24.08
C ILE A 158 0.23 29.00 -23.45
N ARG A 159 1.49 29.27 -23.08
CA ARG A 159 2.35 28.26 -22.42
C ARG A 159 1.78 27.82 -21.07
N SER A 160 1.24 28.75 -20.29
CA SER A 160 0.62 28.46 -18.99
C SER A 160 -0.61 27.55 -19.16
N SER A 161 -1.53 27.91 -20.06
CA SER A 161 -2.72 27.11 -20.36
C SER A 161 -2.38 25.72 -20.89
N TYR A 162 -1.42 25.62 -21.82
CA TYR A 162 -0.96 24.32 -22.32
C TYR A 162 -0.37 23.45 -21.20
N GLY A 163 0.51 24.03 -20.38
CA GLY A 163 1.11 23.30 -19.25
C GLY A 163 0.06 22.78 -18.27
N MET A 164 -0.96 23.60 -18.02
CA MET A 164 -2.09 23.22 -17.18
C MET A 164 -2.90 22.05 -17.76
N ILE A 165 -3.28 22.12 -19.04
CA ILE A 165 -4.00 21.04 -19.72
C ILE A 165 -3.17 19.74 -19.75
N SER A 166 -1.85 19.85 -19.95
CA SER A 166 -0.96 18.69 -19.96
C SER A 166 -0.83 18.04 -18.57
N CYS A 167 -0.76 18.82 -17.50
CA CYS A 167 -0.79 18.28 -16.13
C CYS A 167 -2.14 17.61 -15.84
N LEU A 168 -3.25 18.21 -16.26
CA LEU A 168 -4.59 17.65 -16.11
C LEU A 168 -4.69 16.27 -16.78
N ASP A 169 -4.25 16.14 -18.04
CA ASP A 169 -4.26 14.86 -18.75
C ASP A 169 -3.47 13.77 -18.01
N ASN A 170 -2.26 14.09 -17.51
CA ASN A 170 -1.43 13.14 -16.78
C ASN A 170 -2.04 12.73 -15.43
N ASP A 171 -2.62 13.67 -14.70
CA ASP A 171 -3.23 13.38 -13.40
C ASP A 171 -4.53 12.58 -13.55
N PHE A 172 -5.35 12.87 -14.57
CA PHE A 172 -6.57 12.10 -14.82
C PHE A 172 -6.30 10.69 -15.34
N LYS A 173 -5.17 10.45 -16.02
CA LYS A 173 -4.69 9.08 -16.30
C LYS A 173 -4.39 8.31 -15.01
N LYS A 174 -3.80 8.97 -14.00
CA LYS A 174 -3.57 8.32 -12.69
C LYS A 174 -4.90 8.02 -11.99
N VAL A 175 -5.81 8.99 -11.95
CA VAL A 175 -7.15 8.80 -11.34
C VAL A 175 -7.87 7.64 -12.02
N ASP A 176 -7.86 7.55 -13.35
CA ASP A 176 -8.45 6.42 -14.08
C ASP A 176 -7.84 5.08 -13.66
N ILE A 177 -6.50 4.98 -13.59
CA ILE A 177 -5.81 3.78 -13.13
C ILE A 177 -6.21 3.43 -11.69
N TYR A 178 -6.21 4.41 -10.78
CA TYR A 178 -6.54 4.18 -9.36
C TYR A 178 -7.97 3.67 -9.21
N LEU A 179 -8.93 4.28 -9.90
CA LEU A 179 -10.34 3.87 -9.86
C LEU A 179 -10.56 2.49 -10.48
N ASN A 180 -9.85 2.15 -11.56
CA ASN A 180 -9.94 0.83 -12.17
C ASN A 180 -9.38 -0.25 -11.22
N VAL A 181 -8.21 -0.02 -10.62
CA VAL A 181 -7.61 -0.92 -9.62
C VAL A 181 -8.51 -1.11 -8.41
N LEU A 182 -9.11 -0.03 -7.90
CA LEU A 182 -10.09 -0.06 -6.81
C LEU A 182 -11.34 -0.85 -7.18
N LYS A 183 -11.91 -0.62 -8.37
CA LYS A 183 -13.08 -1.34 -8.86
C LYS A 183 -12.85 -2.86 -8.86
N CYS A 184 -11.68 -3.29 -9.30
CA CYS A 184 -11.30 -4.71 -9.33
C CYS A 184 -11.34 -5.35 -7.94
N TYR A 185 -10.78 -4.66 -6.94
CA TYR A 185 -10.80 -5.10 -5.55
C TYR A 185 -12.22 -5.18 -5.00
N MET A 186 -12.97 -4.08 -5.10
CA MET A 186 -14.29 -3.95 -4.48
C MET A 186 -15.31 -4.94 -5.05
N LEU A 187 -15.24 -5.16 -6.36
CA LEU A 187 -16.20 -6.01 -7.07
C LEU A 187 -15.74 -7.46 -7.21
N LYS A 188 -14.56 -7.82 -6.67
CA LYS A 188 -13.93 -9.15 -6.79
C LYS A 188 -13.97 -9.66 -8.23
N ILE A 189 -13.59 -8.80 -9.18
CA ILE A 189 -13.56 -9.15 -10.60
C ILE A 189 -12.32 -10.00 -10.87
N ASP A 190 -12.51 -11.23 -11.34
CA ASP A 190 -11.44 -12.08 -11.82
C ASP A 190 -10.82 -11.50 -13.10
N ASN A 191 -9.49 -11.60 -13.25
CA ASN A 191 -8.70 -11.09 -14.39
C ASN A 191 -8.77 -9.56 -14.60
N CYS A 192 -8.76 -8.80 -13.52
CA CYS A 192 -8.00 -7.56 -13.52
C CYS A 192 -6.48 -7.86 -13.44
#